data_AF-A0A1G8PIJ4-F1
#
_entry.id   AF-A0A1G8PIJ4-F1
#
_cell.length_a   1.000
_cell.length_b   1.000
_cell.length_c   1.000
_cell.angle_alpha   90.00
_cell.angle_beta   90.00
_cell.angle_gamma   90.00
#
_symmetry.space_group_name_H-M   'P 1'
#
loop_
_entity.id
_entity.type
_entity.pdbx_description
1 polymer ?
#
loop_
_entity_poly.entity_id
_entity_poly.type
_entity_poly.pdbx_seq_one_letter_code
_entity_poly.pdbx_strand_id
1 'polypeptide(L)' 'MPYIKIQTNQKAENEKEILKKLSVELAERLGKSESYIMTALKSDLKMAFGGSTEKTAVPGAMWGWDGGTF' A
#
# COMPACT_ATOMS: atom_id res chain seq x y z
N MET A 1 -11.45 -10.53 -1.35
CA MET A 1 -10.95 -9.95 -0.09
C MET A 1 -9.95 -8.87 -0.45
N PRO A 2 -10.21 -7.58 -0.18
CA PRO A 2 -9.29 -6.51 -0.58
C PRO A 2 -7.92 -6.68 0.08
N TYR A 3 -6.88 -6.67 -0.74
CA TYR A 3 -5.49 -6.65 -0.30
C TYR A 3 -4.84 -5.41 -0.88
N ILE A 4 -4.01 -4.72 -0.11
CA ILE A 4 -3.09 -3.71 -0.63
C ILE A 4 -1.70 -3.95 -0.06
N LYS A 5 -0.70 -3.82 -0.92
CA LYS A 5 0.70 -3.77 -0.52
C LYS A 5 1.27 -2.41 -0.91
N ILE A 6 1.89 -1.70 0.03
CA ILE A 6 2.65 -0.49 -0.25
C ILE A 6 4.13 -0.80 -0.22
N GLN A 7 4.86 -0.32 -1.23
CA GLN A 7 6.30 -0.47 -1.37
C GLN A 7 6.91 0.92 -1.49
N THR A 8 7.93 1.24 -0.69
CA THR A 8 8.56 2.57 -0.70
C THR A 8 10.06 2.49 -0.46
N ASN A 9 10.79 3.47 -1.00
CA ASN A 9 12.21 3.66 -0.69
C ASN A 9 12.46 4.38 0.64
N GLN A 10 11.42 4.86 1.30
CA GLN A 10 11.53 5.51 2.60
C GLN A 10 11.55 4.47 3.72
N LYS A 11 12.28 4.78 4.79
CA LYS A 11 12.10 4.10 6.07
C LYS A 11 10.79 4.55 6.70
N ALA A 12 10.06 3.61 7.30
CA ALA A 12 8.82 3.89 7.98
C ALA A 12 9.00 3.55 9.46
N GLU A 13 9.00 4.57 10.33
CA GLU A 13 9.14 4.37 11.78
C GLU A 13 7.82 3.90 12.42
N ASN A 14 6.68 4.29 11.84
CA ASN A 14 5.33 4.04 12.37
C ASN A 14 4.55 3.01 11.54
N GLU A 15 5.20 1.91 11.12
CA GLU A 15 4.62 0.93 10.19
C GLU A 15 3.24 0.41 10.63
N LYS A 16 3.07 0.11 11.92
CA LYS A 16 1.80 -0.39 12.47
C LYS A 16 0.66 0.62 12.34
N GLU A 17 0.95 1.90 12.58
CA GLU A 17 -0.05 2.97 12.48
C GLU A 17 -0.45 3.20 11.02
N ILE A 18 0.54 3.18 10.11
CA ILE A 18 0.31 3.28 8.67
C ILE A 18 -0.61 2.14 8.20
N LEU A 19 -0.30 0.89 8.58
CA LEU A 19 -1.11 -0.27 8.20
C LEU A 19 -2.54 -0.20 8.73
N LYS A 20 -2.73 0.28 9.97
CA LYS A 20 -4.05 0.47 10.57
C LYS A 20 -4.84 1.56 9.86
N LYS A 21 -4.23 2.71 9.60
CA LYS A 21 -4.86 3.82 8.86
C LYS A 21 -5.29 3.37 7.45
N LEU A 22 -4.41 2.65 6.74
CA LEU A 22 -4.74 2.09 5.43
C LEU A 22 -5.91 1.12 5.46
N SER A 23 -6.01 0.31 6.52
CA SER A 23 -7.08 -0.67 6.70
C SER A 23 -8.45 0.00 6.85
N VAL A 24 -8.53 1.00 7.73
CA VAL A 24 -9.75 1.80 7.97
C VAL A 24 -10.17 2.56 6.70
N GLU A 25 -9.23 3.28 6.06
CA GLU A 25 -9.51 4.05 4.85
C GLU A 25 -10.02 3.18 3.70
N LEU A 26 -9.45 1.98 3.53
CA LEU A 26 -9.91 1.05 2.50
C LEU A 26 -11.27 0.44 2.84
N ALA A 27 -11.57 0.22 4.12
CA ALA A 27 -12.89 -0.27 4.55
C ALA A 27 -13.98 0.72 4.17
N GLU A 28 -13.75 1.99 4.50
CA GLU A 28 -14.66 3.09 4.21
C GLU A 28 -14.84 3.29 2.70
N ARG A 29 -13.73 3.36 1.94
CA ARG A 29 -13.77 3.61 0.49
C ARG A 29 -14.40 2.47 -0.31
N LEU A 30 -14.22 1.22 0.14
CA LEU A 30 -14.74 0.04 -0.55
C LEU A 30 -16.11 -0.41 -0.03
N GLY A 31 -16.62 0.21 1.04
CA GLY A 31 -17.87 -0.19 1.71
C GLY A 31 -17.82 -1.63 2.24
N LYS A 32 -16.64 -2.12 2.61
CA LYS A 32 -16.41 -3.51 3.08
C LYS A 32 -15.96 -3.49 4.53
N SER A 33 -16.36 -4.49 5.30
CA SER A 33 -15.87 -4.63 6.68
C SER A 33 -14.35 -4.73 6.70
N GLU A 34 -13.74 -3.98 7.63
CA GLU A 34 -12.29 -3.96 7.85
C GLU A 34 -11.72 -5.36 8.09
N SER A 35 -12.51 -6.28 8.67
CA SER A 35 -12.11 -7.67 8.89
C SER A 35 -11.76 -8.44 7.61
N TYR A 36 -12.16 -7.95 6.44
CA TYR A 36 -11.83 -8.55 5.13
C TYR A 36 -10.68 -7.85 4.41
N ILE A 37 -10.05 -6.85 5.04
CA ILE A 37 -8.99 -6.05 4.44
C ILE A 37 -7.64 -6.52 4.96
N MET A 38 -6.73 -6.71 4.03
CA MET A 38 -5.34 -7.05 4.34
C MET A 38 -4.43 -5.94 3.81
N THR A 39 -3.63 -5.37 4.70
CA THR A 39 -2.64 -4.33 4.37
C THR A 39 -1.23 -4.87 4.60
N ALA A 40 -0.30 -4.51 3.71
CA ALA A 40 1.12 -4.84 3.84
C ALA A 40 1.97 -3.62 3.47
N LEU A 41 3.10 -3.45 4.17
CA LEU A 41 4.06 -2.37 3.94
C LEU A 41 5.45 -2.98 3.79
N LYS A 42 6.18 -2.55 2.76
CA LYS A 42 7.59 -2.87 2.56
C LYS A 42 8.37 -1.56 2.39
N SER A 43 9.11 -1.21 3.43
CA SER A 43 9.92 0.00 3.53
C SER A 43 11.38 -0.26 3.12
N ASP A 44 12.17 0.82 3.05
CA ASP A 44 13.63 0.79 2.83
C ASP A 44 14.07 0.07 1.53
N LEU A 45 13.29 0.20 0.47
CA LEU A 45 13.58 -0.42 -0.82
C LEU A 45 14.50 0.43 -1.69
N LYS A 46 15.38 -0.23 -2.45
CA LYS A 46 16.12 0.41 -3.54
C LYS A 46 15.18 0.57 -4.75
N MET A 47 14.71 1.80 -4.99
CA MET A 47 13.74 2.11 -6.06
C MET A 47 14.06 3.46 -6.70
N ALA A 48 13.69 3.60 -7.98
CA ALA A 48 13.73 4.85 -8.72
C ALA A 48 12.40 5.07 -9.43
N PHE A 49 11.97 6.33 -9.54
CA PHE A 49 10.76 6.74 -10.25
C PHE A 49 11.08 7.94 -11.14
N GLY A 50 10.70 7.89 -12.42
CA GLY A 50 11.00 8.95 -13.38
C GLY A 50 12.49 9.25 -13.56
N GLY A 51 13.37 8.26 -13.34
CA GLY A 51 14.83 8.42 -13.41
C GLY A 51 15.48 8.99 -12.14
N SER A 52 14.72 9.27 -11.07
CA SER A 52 15.23 9.76 -9.79
C SER A 52 15.07 8.74 -8.66
N THR A 53 16.00 8.72 -7.71
CA THR A 53 15.91 7.93 -6.46
C THR A 53 15.32 8.73 -5.29
N GLU A 54 14.67 9.86 -5.57
CA GLU A 54 13.92 10.64 -4.58
C GLU A 54 12.76 9.85 -3.96
N LYS A 55 12.14 10.44 -2.92
CA LYS A 55 11.08 9.79 -2.14
C LYS A 55 9.96 9.30 -3.04
N THR A 56 9.74 7.99 -3.05
CA THR A 56 8.74 7.36 -3.91
C THR A 56 8.06 6.18 -3.20
N ALA A 57 6.81 5.92 -3.59
CA ALA A 57 6.03 4.79 -3.14
C ALA A 57 5.13 4.28 -4.27
N VAL A 58 4.87 2.98 -4.28
CA VAL A 58 4.05 2.30 -5.29
C VAL A 58 3.19 1.24 -4.61
N PRO A 59 1.91 1.11 -5.00
CA PRO A 59 1.12 -0.07 -4.65
C PRO A 59 1.71 -1.30 -5.36
N GLY A 60 2.22 -2.26 -4.58
CA GLY A 60 2.90 -3.44 -5.08
C GLY A 60 1.97 -4.55 -5.57
N ALA A 61 0.79 -4.67 -4.97
CA ALA A 61 -0.25 -5.60 -5.39
C ALA A 61 -1.57 -5.18 -4.75
N MET A 62 -2.64 -5.19 -5.54
CA MET A 62 -4.02 -5.09 -5.05
C MET A 62 -4.77 -6.33 -5.53
N TRP A 63 -5.47 -7.03 -4.64
CA TRP A 63 -6.18 -8.26 -5.05
C TRP A 63 -7.34 -7.90 -5.99
N GLY A 64 -7.28 -8.36 -7.24
CA GLY A 64 -8.16 -7.93 -8.35
C GLY A 64 -7.52 -6.94 -9.33
N TRP A 65 -6.25 -6.53 -9.12
CA TRP A 65 -5.50 -5.67 -10.02
C TRP A 65 -4.60 -6.51 -10.93
N ASP A 66 -4.93 -6.56 -12.21
CA ASP A 66 -4.19 -7.22 -13.31
C ASP A 66 -3.31 -6.25 -14.11
N GLY A 67 -3.10 -5.04 -13.60
CA GLY A 67 -2.29 -4.00 -14.24
C GLY A 67 -2.99 -3.21 -15.35
N GLY A 68 -4.31 -3.41 -15.52
CA GLY A 68 -5.12 -2.82 -16.60
C GLY A 68 -5.91 -1.56 -16.24
N THR A 69 -6.87 -1.63 -15.32
CA THR A 69 -7.78 -0.51 -14.99
C THR A 69 -8.58 -0.82 -13.72
N PHE A 70 -9.18 0.20 -13.10
CA PHE A 70 -10.37 0.03 -12.24
C PHE A 70 -11.58 -0.37 -13.07
#